data_AF-A0A3B0U1H6-F1
#
_entry.id   AF-A0A3B0U1H6-F1
#
_cell.length_a   1.000
_cell.length_b   1.000
_cell.length_c   1.000
_cell.angle_alpha   90.00
_cell.angle_beta   90.00
_cell.angle_gamma   90.00
#
_symmetry.space_group_name_H-M   'P 1'
#
loop_
_entity.id
_entity.type
_entity.pdbx_description
1 polymer ?
#
loop_
_entity_poly.entity_id
_entity_poly.type
_entity_poly.pdbx_seq_one_letter_code
_entity_poly.pdbx_strand_id
1 'polypeptide(L)'
;MSDIQPRTQQNTAQFDPPGRGRIYNSIIETIGNTPLVRVPNLTQNQNLVGDLVLKLEFFNPISSVKDRLGVGMILDLEAEGKISPGD
;
A
#
# COMPACT_ATOMS: atom_id res chain seq x y z
N MET A 1 -5.95 41.18 -9.63
CA MET A 1 -6.36 40.38 -10.79
C MET A 1 -5.45 39.18 -10.87
N SER A 2 -5.85 38.10 -10.20
CA SER A 2 -5.08 36.86 -10.05
C SER A 2 -5.68 35.79 -10.94
N ASP A 3 -5.15 35.66 -12.15
CA ASP A 3 -5.49 34.56 -13.06
C ASP A 3 -4.78 33.29 -12.58
N ILE A 4 -5.43 32.57 -11.67
CA ILE A 4 -5.09 31.18 -11.38
C ILE A 4 -5.65 30.36 -12.54
N GLN A 5 -4.79 30.09 -13.53
CA GLN A 5 -5.10 29.19 -14.64
C GLN A 5 -5.47 27.80 -14.08
N PRO A 6 -6.56 27.16 -14.56
CA PRO A 6 -6.93 25.81 -14.13
C PRO A 6 -5.85 24.83 -14.60
N ARG A 7 -5.20 24.13 -13.66
CA ARG A 7 -4.33 22.99 -13.99
C ARG A 7 -5.21 21.88 -14.57
N THR A 8 -5.23 21.75 -15.88
CA THR A 8 -5.71 20.57 -16.60
C THR A 8 -4.79 19.40 -16.27
N GLN A 9 -5.11 18.65 -15.20
CA GLN A 9 -4.49 17.34 -14.95
C GLN A 9 -4.97 16.38 -16.03
N GLN A 10 -4.15 16.18 -17.06
CA GLN A 10 -4.31 15.04 -17.95
C GLN A 10 -4.02 13.76 -17.15
N ASN A 11 -5.09 13.08 -16.76
CA ASN A 11 -5.05 11.87 -15.97
C ASN A 11 -4.84 10.67 -16.90
N THR A 12 -3.63 10.49 -17.43
CA THR A 12 -3.25 9.22 -18.03
C THR A 12 -2.87 8.29 -16.88
N ALA A 13 -3.78 7.41 -16.48
CA ALA A 13 -3.44 6.34 -15.53
C ALA A 13 -2.30 5.52 -16.14
N GLN A 14 -1.08 5.72 -15.63
CA GLN A 14 0.05 4.87 -15.96
C GLN A 14 -0.11 3.59 -15.14
N PHE A 15 -0.32 2.47 -15.81
CA PHE A 15 -0.44 1.19 -15.14
C PHE A 15 0.96 0.70 -14.75
N ASP A 16 1.11 0.31 -13.48
CA ASP A 16 2.31 -0.38 -13.04
C ASP A 16 2.43 -1.72 -13.78
N PRO A 17 3.65 -2.14 -14.16
CA PRO A 17 3.85 -3.43 -14.79
C PRO A 17 3.38 -4.56 -13.85
N PRO A 18 2.72 -5.60 -14.41
CA PRO A 18 2.21 -6.70 -13.61
C PRO A 18 3.34 -7.42 -12.86
N GLY A 19 3.05 -7.85 -11.62
CA GLY A 19 3.88 -8.82 -10.90
C GLY A 19 5.08 -8.29 -10.11
N ARG A 20 5.14 -6.99 -9.75
CA ARG A 20 6.23 -6.43 -8.91
C ARG A 20 7.66 -6.76 -9.42
N GLY A 21 7.80 -7.14 -10.69
CA GLY A 21 9.07 -7.44 -11.34
C GLY A 21 9.70 -8.82 -11.08
N ARG A 22 9.05 -9.76 -10.37
CA ARG A 22 9.61 -11.13 -10.16
C ARG A 22 8.56 -12.20 -9.84
N ILE A 23 8.94 -13.47 -10.01
CA ILE A 23 8.20 -14.63 -9.50
C ILE A 23 8.56 -14.82 -8.01
N TYR A 24 7.55 -15.09 -7.18
CA TYR A 24 7.69 -15.30 -5.74
C TYR A 24 7.59 -16.79 -5.40
N ASN A 25 8.33 -17.24 -4.39
CA ASN A 25 8.29 -18.62 -3.90
C ASN A 25 7.17 -18.83 -2.88
N SER A 26 6.73 -17.76 -2.22
CA SER A 26 5.62 -17.78 -1.26
C SER A 26 4.76 -16.53 -1.38
N ILE A 27 3.46 -16.66 -1.10
CA ILE A 27 2.53 -15.53 -0.99
C ILE A 27 2.96 -14.54 0.12
N ILE A 28 3.66 -15.02 1.16
CA ILE A 28 4.18 -14.20 2.25
C ILE A 28 5.11 -13.09 1.72
N GLU A 29 5.91 -13.37 0.68
CA GLU A 29 6.81 -12.38 0.06
C GLU A 29 6.06 -11.22 -0.63
N THR A 30 4.76 -11.37 -0.83
CA THR A 30 3.91 -10.33 -1.42
C THR A 30 3.27 -9.42 -0.37
N ILE A 31 3.44 -9.68 0.93
CA ILE A 31 3.00 -8.79 2.00
C ILE A 31 3.78 -7.47 1.95
N GLY A 32 3.09 -6.36 2.12
CA GLY A 32 3.65 -5.02 2.02
C GLY A 32 3.67 -4.48 0.59
N ASN A 33 4.46 -3.43 0.35
CA ASN A 33 4.45 -2.66 -0.90
C ASN A 33 3.04 -2.26 -1.39
N THR A 34 2.14 -2.05 -0.44
CA THR A 34 0.78 -1.57 -0.66
C THR A 34 0.81 -0.12 -1.16
N PRO A 35 -0.10 0.28 -2.05
CA PRO A 35 0.00 1.58 -2.70
C PRO A 35 -0.33 2.73 -1.74
N LEU A 36 0.30 3.88 -1.99
CA LEU A 36 -0.13 5.19 -1.48
C LEU A 36 -0.89 5.90 -2.60
N VAL A 37 -2.17 6.19 -2.37
CA VAL A 37 -3.06 6.75 -3.40
C VAL A 37 -3.55 8.13 -2.99
N ARG A 38 -3.32 9.14 -3.83
CA ARG A 38 -3.80 10.51 -3.61
C ARG A 38 -5.32 10.61 -3.78
N VAL A 39 -5.97 11.44 -2.96
CA VAL A 39 -7.43 11.67 -3.01
C VAL A 39 -7.75 13.11 -3.43
N PRO A 40 -7.62 13.46 -4.73
CA PRO A 40 -7.74 14.85 -5.19
C PRO A 40 -9.13 15.44 -4.97
N ASN A 41 -10.19 14.67 -5.20
CA ASN A 41 -11.58 15.15 -5.08
C ASN A 41 -11.90 15.58 -3.65
N LEU A 42 -11.52 14.78 -2.65
CA LEU A 42 -11.76 15.11 -1.24
C LEU A 42 -10.93 16.33 -0.81
N THR A 43 -9.66 16.38 -1.25
CA THR A 43 -8.75 17.49 -0.96
C THR A 43 -9.31 18.82 -1.47
N GLN A 44 -9.80 18.84 -2.71
CA GLN A 44 -10.42 20.02 -3.33
C GLN A 44 -11.74 20.41 -2.65
N ASN A 45 -12.64 19.45 -2.42
CA ASN A 45 -13.95 19.71 -1.81
C ASN A 45 -13.85 20.24 -0.37
N GLN A 46 -12.78 19.90 0.35
CA GLN A 46 -12.55 20.31 1.75
C GLN A 46 -11.55 21.46 1.90
N ASN A 47 -11.09 22.06 0.80
CA ASN A 47 -10.07 23.13 0.79
C ASN A 47 -8.81 22.77 1.60
N LEU A 48 -8.38 21.52 1.54
CA LEU A 48 -7.18 21.08 2.27
C LEU A 48 -5.93 21.64 1.60
N VAL A 49 -5.03 22.19 2.42
CA VAL A 49 -3.76 22.77 1.95
C VAL A 49 -2.68 21.70 1.70
N GLY A 50 -2.82 20.53 2.32
CA GLY A 50 -1.84 19.43 2.25
C GLY A 50 -2.22 18.30 1.29
N ASP A 51 -1.23 17.47 0.96
CA ASP A 51 -1.42 16.24 0.17
C ASP A 51 -2.13 15.18 1.04
N LEU A 52 -3.38 14.87 0.72
CA LEU A 52 -4.11 13.75 1.33
C LEU A 52 -3.89 12.47 0.51
N VAL A 53 -3.29 11.47 1.16
CA VAL A 53 -3.01 10.15 0.59
C VAL A 53 -3.55 9.04 1.49
N LEU A 54 -3.98 7.95 0.87
CA LEU A 54 -4.44 6.74 1.56
C LEU A 54 -3.41 5.63 1.41
N LYS A 55 -3.03 5.01 2.52
CA LYS A 55 -2.23 3.78 2.54
C LYS A 55 -3.15 2.58 2.46
N LEU A 56 -3.24 1.95 1.28
CA LEU A 56 -4.27 0.94 1.00
C LEU A 56 -3.81 -0.47 1.45
N GLU A 57 -3.81 -0.72 2.75
CA GLU A 57 -3.36 -2.00 3.33
C GLU A 57 -4.24 -3.21 2.97
N PHE A 58 -5.43 -2.98 2.41
CA PHE A 58 -6.24 -4.06 1.86
C PHE A 58 -5.68 -4.68 0.56
N PHE A 59 -4.56 -4.16 0.04
CA PHE A 59 -3.80 -4.81 -1.05
C PHE A 59 -2.82 -5.88 -0.57
N ASN A 60 -2.69 -6.12 0.74
CA ASN A 60 -2.02 -7.33 1.21
C ASN A 60 -2.86 -8.59 0.84
N PRO A 61 -2.26 -9.78 0.76
CA PRO A 61 -2.92 -10.99 0.24
C PRO A 61 -4.22 -11.41 0.93
N ILE A 62 -4.36 -11.16 2.23
CA ILE A 62 -5.56 -11.47 3.04
C ILE A 62 -6.39 -10.19 3.27
N SER A 63 -6.15 -9.16 2.47
CA SER A 63 -6.91 -7.90 2.44
C SER A 63 -6.89 -7.09 3.74
N SER A 64 -5.84 -7.20 4.55
CA SER A 64 -5.76 -6.43 5.79
C SER A 64 -4.33 -6.00 6.15
N VAL A 65 -4.23 -5.01 7.05
CA VAL A 65 -2.95 -4.63 7.66
C VAL A 65 -2.38 -5.74 8.56
N LYS A 66 -3.22 -6.69 9.01
CA LYS A 66 -2.81 -7.75 9.94
C LYS A 66 -1.87 -8.77 9.30
N ASP A 67 -1.82 -8.87 7.99
CA ASP A 67 -0.87 -9.71 7.26
C ASP A 67 0.58 -9.41 7.67
N ARG A 68 0.92 -8.12 7.81
CA ARG A 68 2.24 -7.67 8.27
C ARG A 68 2.54 -8.11 9.69
N LEU A 69 1.57 -7.91 10.58
CA LEU A 69 1.73 -8.23 11.99
C LEU A 69 1.83 -9.75 12.20
N GLY A 70 0.96 -10.52 11.54
CA GLY A 70 0.94 -11.98 11.65
C GLY A 70 2.26 -12.59 11.23
N VAL A 71 2.82 -12.17 10.08
CA VAL A 71 4.12 -12.66 9.63
C VAL A 71 5.25 -12.19 10.54
N GLY A 72 5.25 -10.94 10.98
CA GLY A 72 6.26 -10.44 11.93
C GLY A 72 6.30 -11.27 13.21
N MET A 73 5.12 -11.51 13.82
CA MET A 73 5.03 -12.29 15.06
C MET A 73 5.54 -13.72 14.89
N ILE A 74 5.17 -14.42 13.82
CA ILE A 74 5.61 -15.81 13.60
C ILE A 74 7.12 -15.87 13.37
N LEU A 75 7.68 -14.99 12.51
CA LEU A 75 9.12 -14.95 12.26
C LEU A 75 9.93 -14.64 13.52
N ASP A 76 9.44 -13.72 14.36
CA ASP A 76 10.09 -13.39 15.63
C ASP A 76 10.07 -14.59 16.59
N LEU A 77 8.92 -15.28 16.72
CA LEU A 77 8.80 -16.46 17.58
C LEU A 77 9.65 -17.64 17.09
N GLU A 78 9.76 -17.85 15.78
CA GLU A 78 10.66 -18.85 15.17
C GLU A 78 12.13 -18.50 15.45
N ALA A 79 12.52 -17.23 15.27
CA ALA A 79 13.88 -16.75 15.53
C ALA A 79 14.27 -16.87 17.02
N GLU A 80 13.31 -16.67 17.92
CA GLU A 80 13.47 -16.88 19.37
C GLU A 80 13.42 -18.36 19.79
N GLY A 81 13.12 -19.29 18.86
CA GLY A 81 12.98 -20.71 19.15
C GLY A 81 11.76 -21.07 20.03
N LYS A 82 10.74 -20.21 20.05
CA LYS A 82 9.52 -20.40 20.85
C LYS A 82 8.47 -21.26 20.16
N ILE A 83 8.51 -21.35 18.83
CA ILE A 83 7.67 -22.22 18.01
C ILE A 83 8.54 -22.97 16.99
N SER A 84 8.04 -24.10 16.51
CA SER A 84 8.68 -25.04 15.60
C SER A 84 7.74 -25.44 14.45
N PRO A 85 8.28 -26.00 13.35
CA PRO A 85 7.43 -26.50 12.26
C PRO A 85 6.42 -27.54 12.77
N GLY A 86 5.14 -27.22 12.65
CA GLY A 86 4.03 -28.10 13.04
C GLY A 86 3.37 -27.79 14.39
N ASP A 87 3.84 -26.77 15.11
CA ASP A 87 3.18 -26.22 16.30
C ASP A 87 1.84 -25.52 16.00
#